data_AF-A0A352JHY7-F1
#
_entry.id   AF-A0A352JHY7-F1
#
_cell.length_a   1.000
_cell.length_b   1.000
_cell.length_c   1.000
_cell.angle_alpha   90.00
_cell.angle_beta   90.00
_cell.angle_gamma   90.00
#
_symmetry.space_group_name_H-M   'P 1'
#
loop_
_entity.id
_entity.type
_entity.pdbx_description
1 polymer ?
#
loop_
_entity_poly.entity_id
_entity_poly.type
_entity_poly.pdbx_seq_one_letter_code
_entity_poly.pdbx_strand_id
1 'polypeptide(L)'
;MQFLTDAIACGLLAGLTWLGLVWMSPDRSIESGKAWIQGIGVVALTNILIWLALAILNLRLIPLWAIVFLIVNVAIARLVFPLCDGIKIPNIWALVIHPIAITGMSVLLGGAVGFL
;
A
#
# COMPACT_ATOMS: atom_id res chain seq x y z
N MET A 1 -0.56 -20.60 8.55
CA MET A 1 -1.67 -20.47 7.59
C MET A 1 -2.32 -19.10 7.73
N GLN A 2 -2.87 -18.74 8.90
CA GLN A 2 -3.57 -17.47 9.13
C GLN A 2 -2.72 -16.22 8.78
N PHE A 3 -1.47 -16.15 9.24
CA PHE A 3 -0.52 -15.07 8.89
C PHE A 3 -0.32 -14.81 7.39
N LEU A 4 -0.28 -15.87 6.59
CA LEU A 4 -0.09 -15.76 5.15
C LEU A 4 -1.38 -15.25 4.50
N THR A 5 -2.53 -15.74 4.95
CA THR A 5 -3.84 -15.28 4.49
C THR A 5 -4.08 -13.81 4.84
N ASP A 6 -3.72 -13.38 6.06
CA ASP A 6 -3.82 -12.00 6.50
C ASP A 6 -2.88 -11.07 5.72
N ALA A 7 -1.66 -11.54 5.41
CA ALA A 7 -0.74 -10.79 4.57
C ALA A 7 -1.28 -10.62 3.14
N ILE A 8 -1.83 -11.69 2.54
CA ILE A 8 -2.48 -11.64 1.22
C ILE A 8 -3.67 -10.65 1.27
N ALA A 9 -4.49 -10.71 2.32
CA ALA A 9 -5.61 -9.78 2.50
C ALA A 9 -5.11 -8.32 2.60
N CYS A 10 -4.02 -8.08 3.34
CA CYS A 10 -3.37 -6.76 3.42
C CYS A 10 -2.91 -6.27 2.04
N GLY A 11 -2.24 -7.12 1.27
CA GLY A 11 -1.79 -6.78 -0.09
C GLY A 11 -2.94 -6.44 -1.03
N LEU A 12 -3.98 -7.29 -1.04
CA LEU A 12 -5.17 -7.06 -1.85
C LEU A 12 -5.87 -5.77 -1.45
N LEU A 13 -6.04 -5.54 -0.14
CA LEU A 13 -6.65 -4.33 0.39
C LEU A 13 -5.86 -3.08 -0.02
N ALA A 14 -4.53 -3.10 0.12
CA ALA A 14 -3.66 -2.01 -0.27
C ALA A 14 -3.71 -1.74 -1.78
N GLY A 15 -3.61 -2.79 -2.61
CA GLY A 15 -3.66 -2.68 -4.05
C GLY A 15 -5.00 -2.15 -4.57
N LEU A 16 -6.12 -2.64 -4.01
CA LEU A 16 -7.47 -2.16 -4.34
C LEU A 16 -7.71 -0.73 -3.86
N THR A 17 -7.21 -0.39 -2.67
CA THR A 17 -7.27 0.99 -2.12
C THR A 17 -6.51 1.94 -3.03
N TRP A 18 -5.29 1.57 -3.44
CA TRP A 18 -4.51 2.35 -4.38
C TRP A 18 -5.24 2.52 -5.71
N LEU A 19 -5.78 1.44 -6.28
CA LEU A 19 -6.54 1.50 -7.52
C LEU A 19 -7.72 2.47 -7.41
N GLY A 20 -8.53 2.37 -6.35
CA GLY A 20 -9.66 3.26 -6.13
C GLY A 20 -9.24 4.73 -6.02
N LEU A 21 -8.14 5.01 -5.32
CA LEU A 21 -7.63 6.36 -5.15
C LEU A 21 -7.04 6.94 -6.45
N VAL A 22 -6.35 6.13 -7.26
CA VAL A 22 -5.92 6.57 -8.58
C VAL A 22 -7.13 6.92 -9.45
N TRP A 23 -8.20 6.13 -9.41
CA TRP A 23 -9.44 6.42 -10.15
C TRP A 23 -10.11 7.73 -9.74
N MET A 24 -9.96 8.12 -8.46
CA MET A 24 -10.47 9.37 -7.88
C MET A 24 -9.51 10.57 -8.06
N SER A 25 -8.24 10.30 -8.37
CA SER A 25 -7.24 11.37 -8.51
C SER A 25 -7.55 12.28 -9.70
N PRO A 26 -7.42 13.62 -9.54
CA PRO A 26 -7.54 14.56 -10.64
C PRO A 26 -6.39 14.33 -11.62
N ASP A 27 -6.64 14.57 -12.91
CA ASP A 27 -5.70 14.32 -13.99
C ASP A 27 -5.20 12.87 -14.00
N ARG A 28 -6.10 11.93 -14.32
CA ARG A 28 -5.81 10.49 -14.47
C ARG A 28 -4.71 10.28 -15.49
N SER A 29 -3.47 10.17 -15.04
CA SER A 29 -2.34 9.92 -15.94
C SER A 29 -1.71 8.56 -15.68
N ILE A 30 -2.56 7.52 -15.60
CA ILE A 30 -2.11 6.18 -15.94
C ILE A 30 -2.33 5.95 -17.43
N GLU A 31 -1.24 6.00 -18.18
CA GLU A 31 -1.24 6.05 -19.65
C GLU A 31 -1.30 4.65 -20.30
N SER A 32 -1.13 3.57 -19.52
CA SER A 32 -1.15 2.20 -20.04
C SER A 32 -1.74 1.18 -19.06
N GLY A 33 -2.34 0.11 -19.60
CA GLY A 33 -2.78 -1.04 -18.79
C GLY A 33 -1.63 -1.73 -18.04
N LYS A 34 -0.41 -1.68 -18.61
CA LYS A 34 0.81 -2.18 -17.95
C LYS A 34 1.11 -1.39 -16.67
N ALA A 35 1.01 -0.06 -16.72
CA ALA A 35 1.24 0.82 -15.57
C ALA A 35 0.21 0.59 -14.45
N TRP A 36 -1.04 0.27 -14.79
CA TRP A 36 -2.04 -0.17 -13.81
C TRP A 36 -1.60 -1.44 -13.09
N ILE A 37 -1.25 -2.49 -13.83
CA ILE A 37 -0.84 -3.78 -13.25
C ILE A 37 0.43 -3.61 -12.41
N GLN A 38 1.39 -2.82 -12.89
CA GLN A 38 2.62 -2.52 -12.16
C GLN A 38 2.33 -1.77 -10.86
N GLY A 39 1.52 -0.71 -10.90
CA GLY A 39 1.19 0.06 -9.69
C GLY A 39 0.45 -0.76 -8.64
N ILE A 40 -0.60 -1.49 -9.04
CA ILE A 40 -1.34 -2.40 -8.15
C ILE A 40 -0.41 -3.47 -7.59
N GLY A 41 0.39 -4.10 -8.47
CA GLY A 41 1.28 -5.20 -8.10
C GLY A 41 2.37 -4.77 -7.13
N VAL A 42 3.02 -3.62 -7.37
CA VAL A 42 4.03 -3.06 -6.47
C VAL A 42 3.43 -2.76 -5.11
N VAL A 43 2.29 -2.04 -5.07
CA VAL A 43 1.64 -1.71 -3.80
C VAL A 43 1.22 -2.97 -3.05
N ALA A 44 0.54 -3.91 -3.71
CA ALA A 44 0.07 -5.14 -3.08
C ALA A 44 1.23 -5.98 -2.54
N LEU A 45 2.26 -6.23 -3.36
CA LEU A 45 3.40 -7.05 -2.98
C LEU A 45 4.17 -6.43 -1.81
N THR A 46 4.43 -5.11 -1.85
CA THR A 46 5.15 -4.46 -0.77
C THR A 46 4.35 -4.50 0.54
N ASN A 47 3.04 -4.29 0.51
CA ASN A 47 2.21 -4.35 1.72
C ASN A 47 2.08 -5.78 2.29
N ILE A 48 2.12 -6.84 1.44
CA ILE A 48 2.28 -8.24 1.88
C ILE A 48 3.59 -8.41 2.65
N LEU A 49 4.69 -7.93 2.07
CA LEU A 49 6.02 -8.10 2.66
C LEU A 49 6.16 -7.34 3.99
N ILE A 50 5.63 -6.12 4.08
CA ILE A 50 5.59 -5.36 5.33
C ILE A 50 4.82 -6.14 6.40
N TRP A 51 3.62 -6.61 6.07
CA TRP A 51 2.79 -7.36 7.01
C TRP A 51 3.52 -8.59 7.53
N LEU A 52 4.10 -9.40 6.64
CA LEU A 52 4.88 -10.58 7.02
C LEU A 52 6.07 -10.21 7.90
N ALA A 53 6.82 -9.16 7.56
CA ALA A 53 7.97 -8.73 8.34
C ALA A 53 7.55 -8.32 9.76
N LEU A 54 6.52 -7.49 9.90
CA LEU A 54 6.02 -7.04 11.21
C LEU A 54 5.43 -8.19 12.03
N ALA A 55 4.70 -9.09 11.38
CA ALA A 55 4.09 -10.25 12.03
C ALA A 55 5.13 -11.28 12.50
N ILE A 56 6.13 -11.61 11.67
CA ILE A 56 7.20 -12.54 12.02
C ILE A 56 8.06 -12.00 13.17
N LEU A 57 8.33 -10.69 13.17
CA LEU A 57 9.05 -10.03 14.26
C LEU A 57 8.18 -9.81 15.52
N ASN A 58 6.91 -10.21 15.49
CA ASN A 58 5.95 -10.09 16.59
C ASN A 58 5.85 -8.66 17.15
N LEU A 59 5.99 -7.65 16.29
CA LEU A 59 5.91 -6.25 16.67
C LEU A 59 4.42 -5.88 16.71
N ARG A 60 3.80 -5.67 17.87
CA ARG A 60 2.34 -5.46 17.99
C ARG A 60 1.92 -4.02 18.27
N LEU A 61 2.84 -3.07 18.10
CA LEU A 61 2.58 -1.67 18.42
C LEU A 61 1.88 -1.00 17.23
N ILE A 62 0.62 -0.60 17.42
CA ILE A 62 -0.18 0.11 16.41
C ILE A 62 0.58 1.32 15.80
N PRO A 63 1.23 2.21 16.59
CA PRO A 63 1.93 3.35 16.02
C PRO A 63 3.11 2.93 15.13
N LEU A 64 3.80 1.85 15.48
CA LEU A 64 4.91 1.32 14.70
C LEU A 64 4.43 0.80 13.34
N TRP A 65 3.32 0.07 13.31
CA TRP A 65 2.70 -0.40 12.07
C TRP A 65 2.32 0.77 11.18
N ALA A 66 1.62 1.76 11.74
CA ALA A 66 1.22 2.95 11.01
C ALA A 66 2.43 3.66 10.37
N ILE A 67 3.50 3.87 11.15
CA ILE A 67 4.72 4.54 10.67
C ILE A 67 5.39 3.72 9.56
N VAL A 68 5.53 2.40 9.72
CA VAL A 68 6.20 1.54 8.73
C VAL A 68 5.41 1.50 7.42
N PHE A 69 4.09 1.27 7.48
CA PHE A 69 3.25 1.29 6.30
C PHE A 69 3.28 2.65 5.60
N LEU A 70 3.24 3.76 6.36
CA LEU A 70 3.26 5.09 5.80
C LEU A 70 4.58 5.38 5.09
N ILE A 71 5.72 5.18 5.77
CA ILE A 71 7.05 5.45 5.23
C ILE A 71 7.30 4.63 3.96
N VAL A 72 6.97 3.33 3.98
CA VAL A 72 7.22 2.47 2.84
C VAL A 72 6.32 2.85 1.66
N ASN A 73 5.03 3.10 1.87
CA ASN A 73 4.16 3.53 0.76
C ASN A 73 4.56 4.90 0.18
N VAL A 74 5.04 5.84 1.02
CA VAL A 74 5.65 7.10 0.54
C VAL A 74 6.92 6.83 -0.27
N ALA A 75 7.77 5.91 0.19
CA ALA A 75 9.01 5.55 -0.51
C ALA A 75 8.72 4.90 -1.88
N ILE A 76 7.72 4.01 -1.96
CA ILE A 76 7.25 3.45 -3.24
C ILE A 76 6.85 4.58 -4.19
N ALA A 77 6.02 5.52 -3.72
CA ALA A 77 5.54 6.62 -4.53
C ALA A 77 6.67 7.52 -5.05
N ARG A 78 7.71 7.74 -4.25
CA ARG A 78 8.84 8.61 -4.60
C ARG A 78 9.94 7.92 -5.39
N LEU A 79 10.21 6.64 -5.15
CA LEU A 79 11.38 5.93 -5.66
C LEU A 79 11.04 4.89 -6.71
N VAL A 80 9.86 4.26 -6.63
CA VAL A 80 9.48 3.13 -7.49
C VAL A 80 8.56 3.59 -8.62
N PHE A 81 7.51 4.37 -8.33
CA PHE A 81 6.59 4.84 -9.38
C PHE A 81 7.25 5.66 -10.49
N PRO A 82 8.27 6.50 -10.25
CA PRO A 82 8.99 7.17 -11.34
C PRO A 82 9.76 6.22 -12.27
N LEU A 83 10.01 4.97 -11.85
CA LEU A 83 10.62 3.93 -12.68
C LEU A 83 9.58 3.15 -13.50
N CYS A 84 8.29 3.36 -13.24
CA CYS A 84 7.19 2.73 -13.96
C CYS A 84 6.69 3.66 -15.06
N ASP A 85 6.98 3.31 -16.32
CA ASP A 85 6.51 4.06 -17.47
C ASP A 85 4.99 4.18 -17.49
N GLY A 86 4.49 5.42 -17.53
CA GLY A 86 3.07 5.71 -17.62
C GLY A 86 2.34 5.76 -16.29
N ILE A 87 3.03 5.78 -15.13
CA ILE A 87 2.43 6.20 -13.85
C ILE A 87 2.75 7.68 -13.62
N LYS A 88 1.75 8.53 -13.82
CA LYS A 88 1.78 9.94 -13.42
C LYS A 88 0.59 10.15 -12.49
N ILE A 89 0.87 10.44 -11.23
CA ILE A 89 -0.13 10.72 -10.20
C ILE A 89 0.28 12.05 -9.57
N PRO A 90 -0.66 12.98 -9.28
CA PRO A 90 -0.31 14.22 -8.60
C PRO A 90 0.44 13.97 -7.30
N ASN A 91 1.49 14.75 -7.02
CA ASN A 91 2.38 14.53 -5.87
C ASN A 91 1.65 14.44 -4.53
N ILE A 92 0.64 15.30 -4.30
CA ILE A 92 -0.17 15.26 -3.07
C ILE A 92 -0.92 13.94 -2.95
N TRP A 93 -1.46 13.43 -4.06
CA TRP A 93 -2.13 12.14 -4.06
C TRP A 93 -1.14 11.02 -3.79
N ALA A 94 -0.03 10.97 -4.53
CA ALA A 94 0.96 9.90 -4.43
C ALA A 94 1.67 9.85 -3.07
N LEU A 95 1.99 11.01 -2.47
CA LEU A 95 2.82 11.10 -1.27
C LEU A 95 2.03 11.27 0.03
N VAL A 96 0.76 11.68 -0.03
CA VAL A 96 -0.04 11.95 1.18
C VAL A 96 -1.30 11.10 1.19
N ILE A 97 -2.17 11.25 0.19
CA ILE A 97 -3.50 10.62 0.20
C ILE A 97 -3.40 9.09 0.11
N HIS A 98 -2.67 8.56 -0.88
CA HIS A 98 -2.52 7.11 -1.05
C HIS A 98 -1.84 6.46 0.17
N PRO A 99 -0.68 6.95 0.65
CA PRO A 99 -0.01 6.32 1.78
C PRO A 99 -0.84 6.36 3.07
N ILE A 100 -1.53 7.48 3.36
CA ILE A 100 -2.38 7.58 4.56
C ILE A 100 -3.56 6.60 4.49
N ALA A 101 -4.26 6.56 3.36
CA ALA A 101 -5.41 5.69 3.20
C ALA A 101 -5.03 4.21 3.27
N ILE A 102 -3.97 3.79 2.57
CA ILE A 102 -3.46 2.42 2.62
C ILE A 102 -3.05 2.06 4.05
N THR A 103 -2.29 2.94 4.72
CA THR A 103 -1.87 2.73 6.11
C THR A 103 -3.06 2.56 7.05
N GLY A 104 -4.07 3.42 6.95
CA GLY A 104 -5.27 3.33 7.76
C GLY A 104 -5.99 2.01 7.57
N MET A 105 -6.17 1.58 6.32
CA MET A 105 -6.82 0.30 6.00
C MET A 105 -6.02 -0.90 6.50
N SER A 106 -4.70 -0.89 6.35
CA SER A 106 -3.81 -1.97 6.84
C SER A 106 -3.80 -2.06 8.37
N VAL A 107 -3.79 -0.94 9.08
CA VAL A 107 -3.85 -0.93 10.56
C VAL A 107 -5.21 -1.42 11.05
N LEU A 108 -6.31 -0.99 10.42
CA LEU A 108 -7.66 -1.47 10.75
C LEU A 108 -7.79 -2.98 10.53
N LEU A 109 -7.20 -3.51 9.44
CA LEU A 109 -7.13 -4.95 9.21
C LEU A 109 -6.36 -5.64 10.35
N GLY A 110 -5.22 -5.10 10.78
CA GLY A 110 -4.41 -5.62 11.89
C GLY A 110 -5.19 -5.73 13.19
N GLY A 111 -5.99 -4.71 13.52
CA GLY A 111 -6.90 -4.75 14.67
C GLY A 111 -8.05 -5.76 14.48
N ALA A 112 -8.63 -5.84 13.28
CA ALA A 112 -9.74 -6.74 12.99
C ALA A 112 -9.35 -8.23 13.09
N VAL A 113 -8.11 -8.59 12.73
CA VAL A 113 -7.61 -9.96 12.85
C VAL A 113 -7.01 -10.27 14.24
N GLY A 114 -7.10 -9.33 15.19
CA GLY A 114 -6.64 -9.49 16.58
C GLY A 114 -5.11 -9.53 16.72
N PHE A 115 -4.38 -9.00 15.74
CA PHE A 115 -2.92 -8.97 15.76
C PHE A 115 -2.35 -7.70 16.40
N LEU A 116 -3.14 -6.63 16.40
CA LEU A 116 -2.84 -5.32 16.99
C LEU A 116 -3.78 -4.97 18.15
#